data_AF-X0RF83-F1
#
_entry.id   AF-X0RF83-F1
#
_cell.length_a   1.000
_cell.length_b   1.000
_cell.length_c   1.000
_cell.angle_alpha   90.00
_cell.angle_beta   90.00
_cell.angle_gamma   90.00
#
_symmetry.space_group_name_H-M   'P 1'
#
loop_
_entity.id
_entity.type
_entity.pdbx_description
1 polymer ?
#
loop_
_entity_poly.entity_id
_entity_poly.type
_entity_poly.pdbx_seq_one_letter_code
_entity_poly.pdbx_strand_id
1 'polypeptide(L)'
;MTGFQSTALSSKNKTLPLGQGQLVDAIGYVEIRDDKSAWTETNVKDGSNVPIDNRKGNNFNSFSKGKVLADMVKPDTVLKPIEVSLTNATGAVTVDVGRGNLNPSYQYSAVYENFDNQMQIGHVYGNLNSSFAGDVSRAANVYVQGYLTSQAGMDSLKGVNDGKAQYTGSATYIENIHLADNASTAPVNGTSAFNVDFVNGSVDGTLSFTGTDYKYMPAGNQIKIDADIAGNTFVGNKNGIDTAGGFYGEGAKFLGGIYQDVSDQGGKGTAAGTGTKFQGTFGAAKQ
;
A
#
# COMPACT_ATOMS: atom_id res chain seq x y z
N MET A 1 -5.02 -13.73 10.69
CA MET A 1 -4.67 -13.06 9.43
C MET A 1 -3.84 -11.84 9.76
N THR A 2 -2.86 -11.53 8.91
CA THR A 2 -1.94 -10.39 9.01
C THR A 2 -1.59 -9.98 7.58
N GLY A 3 -0.80 -8.92 7.40
CA GLY A 3 -0.56 -8.33 6.10
C GLY A 3 0.30 -7.09 6.17
N PHE A 4 0.49 -6.47 5.01
CA PHE A 4 1.21 -5.23 4.83
C PHE A 4 0.37 -4.26 4.00
N GLN A 5 0.48 -2.97 4.28
CA GLN A 5 -0.14 -1.93 3.46
C GLN A 5 0.70 -0.66 3.43
N SER A 6 0.43 0.15 2.41
CA SER A 6 0.88 1.52 2.30
C SER A 6 -0.25 2.38 1.72
N THR A 7 -0.27 3.67 2.06
CA THR A 7 -1.21 4.62 1.48
C THR A 7 -0.47 5.86 1.01
N ALA A 8 -0.63 6.18 -0.27
CA ALA A 8 -0.25 7.46 -0.84
C ALA A 8 -1.46 8.42 -0.81
N LEU A 9 -1.21 9.67 -0.45
CA LEU A 9 -2.18 10.75 -0.37
C LEU A 9 -1.70 11.92 -1.21
N SER A 10 -2.60 12.58 -1.93
CA SER A 10 -2.24 13.77 -2.70
C SER A 10 -3.35 14.80 -2.75
N SER A 11 -2.97 16.06 -2.91
CA SER A 11 -3.88 17.19 -3.07
C SER A 11 -3.37 18.12 -4.16
N LYS A 12 -4.25 19.00 -4.61
CA LYS A 12 -3.89 20.14 -5.47
C LYS A 12 -4.14 21.45 -4.75
N ASN A 13 -3.41 22.49 -5.14
CA ASN A 13 -3.60 23.82 -4.56
C ASN A 13 -5.07 24.27 -4.69
N LYS A 14 -5.72 24.55 -3.55
CA LYS A 14 -7.16 24.81 -3.51
C LYS A 14 -7.60 25.51 -2.24
N THR A 15 -8.37 26.59 -2.37
CA THR A 15 -9.07 27.20 -1.24
C THR A 15 -10.24 26.33 -0.81
N LEU A 16 -10.27 25.96 0.46
CA LEU A 16 -11.35 25.17 1.04
C LEU A 16 -12.54 26.08 1.41
N PRO A 17 -13.77 25.56 1.29
CA PRO A 17 -14.98 26.31 1.58
C PRO A 17 -15.08 26.60 3.09
N LEU A 18 -16.02 27.49 3.46
CA LEU A 18 -16.37 27.77 4.87
C LEU A 18 -15.19 28.21 5.75
N GLY A 19 -14.21 28.91 5.15
CA GLY A 19 -13.04 29.42 5.88
C GLY A 19 -12.10 28.33 6.39
N GLN A 20 -12.17 27.10 5.87
CA GLN A 20 -11.37 25.95 6.33
C GLN A 20 -9.91 25.95 5.84
N GLY A 21 -9.43 27.11 5.35
CA GLY A 21 -8.07 27.34 4.90
C GLY A 21 -7.80 26.97 3.45
N GLN A 22 -6.54 26.66 3.14
CA GLN A 22 -6.09 26.26 1.81
C GLN A 22 -5.41 24.88 1.87
N LEU A 23 -5.58 24.12 0.80
CA LEU A 23 -4.73 22.98 0.49
C LEU A 23 -3.57 23.45 -0.38
N VAL A 24 -2.41 22.87 -0.16
CA VAL A 24 -1.25 23.04 -1.02
C VAL A 24 -1.17 21.90 -2.03
N ASP A 25 -0.43 22.13 -3.10
CA ASP A 25 -0.10 21.08 -4.06
C ASP A 25 0.95 20.15 -3.44
N ALA A 26 0.58 18.89 -3.20
CA ALA A 26 1.42 17.98 -2.45
C ALA A 26 1.05 16.52 -2.68
N ILE A 27 2.04 15.65 -2.53
CA ILE A 27 1.88 14.21 -2.41
C ILE A 27 2.70 13.71 -1.23
N GLY A 28 2.06 12.91 -0.38
CA GLY A 28 2.69 12.22 0.74
C GLY A 28 2.37 10.74 0.71
N TYR A 29 3.12 9.96 1.47
CA TYR A 29 2.85 8.54 1.62
C TYR A 29 3.09 8.07 3.05
N VAL A 30 2.46 6.96 3.40
CA VAL A 30 2.72 6.19 4.61
C VAL A 30 3.77 5.15 4.26
N GLU A 31 4.87 5.06 5.00
CA GLU A 31 5.81 3.94 4.88
C GLU A 31 5.09 2.59 5.02
N ILE A 32 5.63 1.53 4.43
CA ILE A 32 5.03 0.20 4.51
C ILE A 32 4.88 -0.20 5.99
N ARG A 33 3.66 -0.59 6.37
CA ARG A 33 3.33 -1.03 7.72
C ARG A 33 2.67 -2.39 7.71
N ASP A 34 2.89 -3.14 8.77
CA ASP A 34 2.20 -4.39 9.04
C ASP A 34 0.78 -4.15 9.60
N ASP A 35 0.13 -5.23 10.02
CA ASP A 35 -1.23 -5.24 10.56
C ASP A 35 -1.37 -4.61 11.95
N LYS A 36 -0.24 -4.30 12.60
CA LYS A 36 -0.17 -3.76 13.96
C LYS A 36 -0.03 -2.25 13.91
N SER A 37 -1.14 -1.57 13.69
CA SER A 37 -1.21 -0.12 13.78
C SER A 37 -2.51 0.33 14.43
N ALA A 38 -2.43 0.91 15.62
CA ALA A 38 -3.56 1.49 16.33
C ALA A 38 -3.19 2.83 16.97
N TRP A 39 -4.16 3.73 17.00
CA TRP A 39 -3.99 5.11 17.44
C TRP A 39 -4.92 5.39 18.61
N THR A 40 -4.37 5.34 19.81
CA THR A 40 -5.10 5.64 21.06
C THR A 40 -4.71 6.99 21.64
N GLU A 41 -3.61 7.57 21.16
CA GLU A 41 -3.01 8.80 21.66
C GLU A 41 -2.58 9.68 20.47
N THR A 42 -2.49 10.98 20.72
CA THR A 42 -1.98 11.96 19.75
C THR A 42 -0.90 12.83 20.40
N ASN A 43 -0.01 13.40 19.58
CA ASN A 43 0.84 14.52 19.97
C ASN A 43 0.65 15.70 19.02
N VAL A 44 0.94 16.90 19.52
CA VAL A 44 0.90 18.12 18.69
C VAL A 44 2.24 18.28 17.99
N LYS A 45 2.23 18.34 16.66
CA LYS A 45 3.39 18.66 15.81
C LYS A 45 2.97 19.71 14.79
N ASP A 46 3.75 20.79 14.68
CA ASP A 46 3.48 21.90 13.75
C ASP A 46 2.01 22.39 13.80
N GLY A 47 1.47 22.49 15.02
CA GLY A 47 0.09 22.93 15.26
C GLY A 47 -1.00 21.92 14.87
N SER A 48 -0.63 20.70 14.45
CA SER A 48 -1.55 19.63 14.04
C SER A 48 -1.50 18.47 15.05
N ASN A 49 -2.64 17.82 15.29
CA ASN A 49 -2.67 16.57 16.05
C ASN A 49 -2.20 15.43 15.14
N VAL A 50 -1.18 14.72 15.57
CA VAL A 50 -0.58 13.56 14.91
C VAL A 50 -0.85 12.34 15.78
N PRO A 51 -1.46 11.26 15.27
CA PRO A 51 -1.62 10.03 16.02
C PRO A 51 -0.25 9.39 16.33
N ILE A 52 -0.17 8.76 17.49
CA ILE A 52 0.96 7.91 17.86
C ILE A 52 0.57 6.46 17.56
N ASP A 53 1.30 5.81 16.65
CA ASP A 53 1.16 4.38 16.41
C ASP A 53 1.73 3.58 17.58
N ASN A 54 0.83 2.90 18.31
CA ASN A 54 1.20 2.09 19.45
C ASN A 54 1.67 0.68 19.08
N ARG A 55 1.71 0.35 17.78
CA ARG A 55 2.11 -0.96 17.22
C ARG A 55 1.28 -2.13 17.78
N LYS A 56 0.00 -1.87 18.09
CA LYS A 56 -0.99 -2.86 18.54
C LYS A 56 -2.16 -2.95 17.56
N GLY A 57 -3.02 -3.95 17.78
CA GLY A 57 -4.23 -4.17 16.99
C GLY A 57 -4.01 -5.12 15.82
N ASN A 58 -5.06 -5.27 15.02
CA ASN A 58 -5.06 -6.03 13.78
C ASN A 58 -5.91 -5.28 12.74
N ASN A 59 -5.28 -4.83 11.67
CA ASN A 59 -5.93 -4.11 10.57
C ASN A 59 -6.40 -5.01 9.42
N PHE A 60 -6.09 -6.31 9.45
CA PHE A 60 -6.53 -7.31 8.47
C PHE A 60 -7.27 -8.45 9.16
N ASN A 61 -8.60 -8.29 9.28
CA ASN A 61 -9.47 -9.26 9.94
C ASN A 61 -10.45 -9.98 8.99
N SER A 62 -10.56 -9.52 7.73
CA SER A 62 -11.40 -10.14 6.71
C SER A 62 -10.87 -9.84 5.29
N PHE A 63 -11.00 -10.80 4.36
CA PHE A 63 -10.75 -10.57 2.94
C PHE A 63 -11.80 -9.67 2.26
N SER A 64 -12.89 -9.32 2.97
CA SER A 64 -13.94 -8.44 2.45
C SER A 64 -13.89 -7.01 2.97
N LYS A 65 -13.06 -6.73 3.98
CA LYS A 65 -12.98 -5.41 4.62
C LYS A 65 -11.53 -5.00 4.83
N GLY A 66 -11.25 -3.73 4.59
CA GLY A 66 -9.93 -3.13 4.78
C GLY A 66 -10.02 -1.83 5.56
N LYS A 67 -8.88 -1.37 6.06
CA LYS A 67 -8.73 -0.07 6.71
C LYS A 67 -7.74 0.76 5.93
N VAL A 68 -8.22 1.79 5.26
CA VAL A 68 -7.38 2.73 4.52
C VAL A 68 -7.03 3.91 5.43
N LEU A 69 -5.75 4.25 5.51
CA LEU A 69 -5.27 5.39 6.27
C LEU A 69 -5.23 6.62 5.37
N ALA A 70 -6.37 7.30 5.22
CA ALA A 70 -6.45 8.50 4.39
C ALA A 70 -7.04 9.70 5.10
N ASP A 71 -6.45 10.85 4.77
CA ASP A 71 -6.83 12.22 5.11
C ASP A 71 -6.56 13.08 3.87
N MET A 72 -6.70 14.40 3.93
CA MET A 72 -6.63 15.27 2.77
C MET A 72 -5.20 15.40 2.19
N VAL A 73 -4.14 15.42 3.01
CA VAL A 73 -2.79 15.71 2.48
C VAL A 73 -1.67 15.08 3.29
N LYS A 74 -1.79 15.11 4.63
CA LYS A 74 -0.73 14.76 5.55
C LYS A 74 -0.97 13.36 6.10
N PRO A 75 -0.20 12.34 5.67
CA PRO A 75 -0.43 10.97 6.13
C PRO A 75 -0.23 10.79 7.64
N ASP A 76 0.56 11.67 8.25
CA ASP A 76 0.79 11.71 9.69
C ASP A 76 -0.28 12.49 10.46
N THR A 77 -1.33 13.04 9.85
CA THR A 77 -2.46 13.65 10.58
C THR A 77 -3.72 12.80 10.55
N VAL A 78 -3.70 11.64 9.90
CA VAL A 78 -4.87 10.75 9.80
C VAL A 78 -5.28 10.32 11.21
N LEU A 79 -6.40 10.82 11.74
CA LEU A 79 -6.79 10.53 13.12
C LEU A 79 -7.51 9.18 13.28
N LYS A 80 -8.19 8.74 12.21
CA LYS A 80 -8.99 7.51 12.21
C LYS A 80 -8.84 6.79 10.86
N PRO A 81 -8.71 5.45 10.86
CA PRO A 81 -8.76 4.67 9.63
C PRO A 81 -10.16 4.74 9.00
N ILE A 82 -10.21 4.69 7.67
CA ILE A 82 -11.45 4.57 6.90
C ILE A 82 -11.72 3.09 6.64
N GLU A 83 -12.86 2.59 7.11
CA GLU A 83 -13.28 1.23 6.79
C GLU A 83 -13.86 1.17 5.37
N VAL A 84 -13.35 0.25 4.56
CA VAL A 84 -13.78 0.06 3.16
C VAL A 84 -14.15 -1.39 2.92
N SER A 85 -15.01 -1.61 1.92
CA SER A 85 -15.21 -2.93 1.35
C SER A 85 -14.11 -3.21 0.35
N LEU A 86 -13.52 -4.40 0.42
CA LEU A 86 -12.52 -4.86 -0.54
C LEU A 86 -13.15 -5.64 -1.69
N THR A 87 -14.36 -6.15 -1.51
CA THR A 87 -15.08 -6.96 -2.51
C THR A 87 -16.02 -6.14 -3.38
N ASN A 88 -16.48 -4.98 -2.90
CA ASN A 88 -17.28 -4.09 -3.72
C ASN A 88 -16.34 -3.29 -4.64
N ALA A 89 -16.56 -3.38 -5.96
CA ALA A 89 -15.72 -2.70 -6.93
C ALA A 89 -15.64 -1.18 -6.73
N THR A 90 -16.69 -0.58 -6.15
CA THR A 90 -16.75 0.85 -5.80
C THR A 90 -17.46 1.08 -4.48
N GLY A 91 -17.13 2.17 -3.79
CA GLY A 91 -17.82 2.61 -2.59
C GLY A 91 -17.60 4.08 -2.27
N ALA A 92 -18.31 4.56 -1.24
CA ALA A 92 -18.18 5.92 -0.73
C ALA A 92 -18.26 5.93 0.80
N VAL A 93 -17.32 6.59 1.48
CA VAL A 93 -17.29 6.71 2.94
C VAL A 93 -16.99 8.16 3.33
N THR A 94 -17.78 8.72 4.24
CA THR A 94 -17.50 10.06 4.78
C THR A 94 -16.27 10.03 5.66
N VAL A 95 -15.31 10.93 5.41
CA VAL A 95 -14.04 11.02 6.12
C VAL A 95 -14.06 12.22 7.03
N ASP A 96 -13.77 11.99 8.31
CA ASP A 96 -13.52 13.02 9.30
C ASP A 96 -12.05 13.45 9.17
N VAL A 97 -11.83 14.60 8.55
CA VAL A 97 -10.50 15.18 8.28
C VAL A 97 -10.09 16.21 9.34
N GLY A 98 -10.79 16.24 10.49
CA GLY A 98 -10.47 17.13 11.60
C GLY A 98 -10.66 18.63 11.31
N ARG A 99 -11.40 19.00 10.26
CA ARG A 99 -11.66 20.39 9.83
C ARG A 99 -13.11 20.84 10.05
N GLY A 100 -13.65 20.57 11.24
CA GLY A 100 -14.98 21.01 11.65
C GLY A 100 -16.10 20.48 10.75
N ASN A 101 -16.82 21.38 10.06
CA ASN A 101 -17.97 21.02 9.21
C ASN A 101 -17.57 20.50 7.81
N LEU A 102 -16.28 20.44 7.49
CA LEU A 102 -15.81 19.87 6.23
C LEU A 102 -15.49 18.38 6.40
N ASN A 103 -16.40 17.52 5.95
CA ASN A 103 -16.18 16.08 5.89
C ASN A 103 -16.34 15.60 4.43
N PRO A 104 -15.24 15.47 3.66
CA PRO A 104 -15.33 14.95 2.29
C PRO A 104 -15.74 13.46 2.29
N SER A 105 -16.28 13.01 1.17
CA SER A 105 -16.53 11.60 0.91
C SER A 105 -15.36 11.00 0.14
N TYR A 106 -14.74 9.93 0.67
CA TYR A 106 -13.80 9.11 -0.08
C TYR A 106 -14.58 8.21 -1.03
N GLN A 107 -14.63 8.63 -2.29
CA GLN A 107 -15.20 7.84 -3.39
C GLN A 107 -14.11 6.95 -3.95
N TYR A 108 -14.21 5.65 -3.71
CA TYR A 108 -13.13 4.70 -4.00
C TYR A 108 -13.56 3.58 -4.95
N SER A 109 -12.56 3.04 -5.62
CA SER A 109 -12.58 1.75 -6.28
C SER A 109 -11.71 0.76 -5.51
N ALA A 110 -12.14 -0.50 -5.48
CA ALA A 110 -11.36 -1.60 -4.94
C ALA A 110 -11.14 -2.66 -6.01
N VAL A 111 -9.89 -3.09 -6.17
CA VAL A 111 -9.51 -4.21 -7.04
C VAL A 111 -8.63 -5.16 -6.25
N TYR A 112 -8.84 -6.45 -6.41
CA TYR A 112 -8.14 -7.45 -5.63
C TYR A 112 -7.99 -8.76 -6.41
N GLU A 113 -7.04 -9.57 -5.97
CA GLU A 113 -6.84 -10.93 -6.43
C GLU A 113 -6.68 -11.85 -5.22
N ASN A 114 -7.43 -12.95 -5.23
CA ASN A 114 -7.36 -13.97 -4.19
C ASN A 114 -6.46 -15.12 -4.66
N PHE A 115 -5.63 -15.60 -3.75
CA PHE A 115 -4.83 -16.80 -3.89
C PHE A 115 -5.41 -17.84 -2.93
N ASP A 116 -6.32 -18.65 -3.47
CA ASP A 116 -7.25 -19.49 -2.73
C ASP A 116 -7.99 -18.69 -1.62
N ASN A 117 -8.11 -19.30 -0.45
CA ASN A 117 -8.58 -18.67 0.79
C ASN A 117 -7.41 -18.30 1.72
N GLN A 118 -6.17 -18.28 1.21
CA GLN A 118 -4.96 -18.12 2.03
C GLN A 118 -4.41 -16.70 1.99
N MET A 119 -4.51 -16.03 0.85
CA MET A 119 -3.92 -14.70 0.64
C MET A 119 -4.77 -13.88 -0.33
N GLN A 120 -4.75 -12.56 -0.14
CA GLN A 120 -5.33 -11.58 -1.03
C GLN A 120 -4.36 -10.40 -1.19
N ILE A 121 -4.19 -9.94 -2.42
CA ILE A 121 -3.51 -8.67 -2.73
C ILE A 121 -4.52 -7.71 -3.34
N GLY A 122 -4.32 -6.40 -3.21
CA GLY A 122 -5.22 -5.46 -3.84
C GLY A 122 -4.88 -3.99 -3.67
N HIS A 123 -5.74 -3.17 -4.27
CA HIS A 123 -5.71 -1.72 -4.19
C HIS A 123 -7.06 -1.19 -3.74
N VAL A 124 -7.02 -0.10 -2.98
CA VAL A 124 -8.18 0.76 -2.74
C VAL A 124 -7.78 2.18 -3.05
N TYR A 125 -8.35 2.76 -4.09
CA TYR A 125 -7.92 4.06 -4.61
C TYR A 125 -9.10 4.92 -5.03
N GLY A 126 -8.96 6.24 -4.95
CA GLY A 126 -10.00 7.16 -5.35
C GLY A 126 -9.81 8.57 -4.82
N ASN A 127 -10.85 9.38 -4.93
CA ASN A 127 -10.79 10.80 -4.59
C ASN A 127 -11.60 11.09 -3.33
N LEU A 128 -11.04 11.94 -2.46
CA LEU A 128 -11.77 12.65 -1.43
C LEU A 128 -12.49 13.83 -2.09
N ASN A 129 -13.81 13.71 -2.16
CA ASN A 129 -14.70 14.66 -2.82
C ASN A 129 -15.52 15.43 -1.78
N SER A 130 -15.41 16.75 -1.81
CA SER A 130 -16.25 17.64 -1.03
C SER A 130 -17.48 18.05 -1.87
N SER A 131 -18.67 18.01 -1.29
CA SER A 131 -19.90 18.47 -1.96
C SER A 131 -19.85 19.96 -2.37
N PHE A 132 -19.01 20.76 -1.71
CA PHE A 132 -18.90 22.20 -1.96
C PHE A 132 -17.70 22.57 -2.83
N ALA A 133 -16.70 21.70 -2.92
CA ALA A 133 -15.44 22.00 -3.59
C ALA A 133 -15.09 20.99 -4.68
N GLY A 134 -15.81 19.88 -4.84
CA GLY A 134 -15.41 18.76 -5.69
C GLY A 134 -14.20 18.03 -5.13
N ASP A 135 -13.37 17.44 -6.00
CA ASP A 135 -12.18 16.69 -5.58
C ASP A 135 -11.16 17.62 -4.91
N VAL A 136 -10.85 17.31 -3.66
CA VAL A 136 -9.91 18.06 -2.81
C VAL A 136 -8.63 17.28 -2.56
N SER A 137 -8.72 15.95 -2.58
CA SER A 137 -7.60 15.06 -2.35
C SER A 137 -7.82 13.71 -3.04
N ARG A 138 -6.78 12.90 -3.13
CA ARG A 138 -6.76 11.53 -3.64
C ARG A 138 -6.01 10.65 -2.67
N ALA A 139 -6.51 9.43 -2.49
CA ALA A 139 -5.83 8.38 -1.75
C ALA A 139 -5.68 7.15 -2.63
N ALA A 140 -4.54 6.48 -2.52
CA ALA A 140 -4.30 5.18 -3.13
C ALA A 140 -3.61 4.28 -2.11
N ASN A 141 -4.28 3.22 -1.71
CA ASN A 141 -3.78 2.22 -0.79
C ASN A 141 -3.47 0.93 -1.55
N VAL A 142 -2.33 0.34 -1.22
CA VAL A 142 -1.94 -1.01 -1.64
C VAL A 142 -1.91 -1.91 -0.41
N TYR A 143 -2.30 -3.16 -0.56
CA TYR A 143 -2.23 -4.13 0.52
C TYR A 143 -1.95 -5.55 0.04
N VAL A 144 -1.36 -6.34 0.94
CA VAL A 144 -1.40 -7.80 0.96
C VAL A 144 -1.91 -8.25 2.32
N GLN A 145 -2.76 -9.26 2.36
CA GLN A 145 -3.24 -9.86 3.59
C GLN A 145 -3.40 -11.38 3.45
N GLY A 146 -3.25 -12.12 4.53
CA GLY A 146 -3.42 -13.57 4.49
C GLY A 146 -3.06 -14.30 5.79
N TYR A 147 -3.16 -15.63 5.73
CA TYR A 147 -2.73 -16.52 6.79
C TYR A 147 -1.26 -16.87 6.57
N LEU A 148 -0.36 -16.28 7.37
CA LEU A 148 1.06 -16.57 7.26
C LEU A 148 1.33 -18.06 7.51
N THR A 149 2.32 -18.58 6.80
CA THR A 149 2.93 -19.87 7.13
C THR A 149 3.44 -19.82 8.57
N SER A 150 3.22 -20.92 9.31
CA SER A 150 3.69 -21.04 10.68
C SER A 150 5.22 -21.04 10.74
N GLN A 151 5.80 -20.61 11.87
CA GLN A 151 7.26 -20.61 12.03
C GLN A 151 7.85 -22.02 11.83
N ALA A 152 7.19 -23.05 12.37
CA ALA A 152 7.60 -24.44 12.17
C ALA A 152 7.56 -24.85 10.67
N GLY A 153 6.56 -24.40 9.92
CA GLY A 153 6.49 -24.60 8.47
C GLY A 153 7.64 -23.90 7.75
N MET A 154 7.95 -22.65 8.13
CA MET A 154 9.11 -21.93 7.59
C MET A 154 10.42 -22.64 7.91
N ASP A 155 10.58 -23.16 9.13
CA ASP A 155 11.79 -23.86 9.56
C ASP A 155 11.96 -25.18 8.79
N SER A 156 10.87 -25.89 8.47
CA SER A 156 10.95 -27.09 7.63
C SER A 156 11.46 -26.81 6.21
N LEU A 157 11.18 -25.63 5.65
CA LEU A 157 11.65 -25.24 4.31
C LEU A 157 13.16 -24.99 4.27
N LYS A 158 13.82 -24.82 5.43
CA LYS A 158 15.29 -24.74 5.51
C LYS A 158 15.95 -26.12 5.41
N GLY A 159 15.17 -27.20 5.53
CA GLY A 159 15.59 -28.59 5.37
C GLY A 159 15.83 -28.98 3.90
N VAL A 160 16.54 -30.10 3.70
CA VAL A 160 17.04 -30.54 2.39
C VAL A 160 15.90 -30.78 1.38
N ASN A 161 16.10 -30.33 0.13
CA ASN A 161 15.22 -30.33 -1.05
C ASN A 161 14.22 -29.17 -1.21
N ASP A 162 13.79 -28.51 -0.13
CA ASP A 162 12.84 -27.38 -0.18
C ASP A 162 13.50 -26.00 0.04
N GLY A 163 14.80 -25.98 0.32
CA GLY A 163 15.57 -24.77 0.62
C GLY A 163 15.56 -23.70 -0.47
N LYS A 164 15.25 -24.08 -1.70
CA LYS A 164 15.07 -23.15 -2.83
C LYS A 164 13.75 -23.42 -3.51
N ALA A 165 13.04 -22.36 -3.87
CA ALA A 165 11.74 -22.46 -4.49
C ALA A 165 11.54 -21.37 -5.54
N GLN A 166 10.82 -21.71 -6.60
CA GLN A 166 10.37 -20.74 -7.60
C GLN A 166 8.91 -20.42 -7.37
N TYR A 167 8.54 -19.16 -7.58
CA TYR A 167 7.15 -18.72 -7.52
C TYR A 167 6.81 -17.91 -8.75
N THR A 168 5.60 -18.09 -9.25
CA THR A 168 5.06 -17.28 -10.36
C THR A 168 3.65 -16.81 -10.06
N GLY A 169 3.27 -15.65 -10.60
CA GLY A 169 1.94 -15.10 -10.39
C GLY A 169 1.78 -13.70 -10.96
N SER A 170 1.01 -12.89 -10.25
CA SER A 170 0.48 -11.62 -10.70
C SER A 170 1.15 -10.46 -9.97
N ALA A 171 1.32 -9.35 -10.69
CA ALA A 171 1.75 -8.08 -10.13
C ALA A 171 0.77 -6.99 -10.54
N THR A 172 0.74 -5.92 -9.77
CA THR A 172 -0.01 -4.71 -10.10
C THR A 172 0.89 -3.50 -9.95
N TYR A 173 0.61 -2.44 -10.70
CA TYR A 173 1.36 -1.19 -10.71
C TYR A 173 0.42 0.00 -10.84
N ILE A 174 0.59 1.03 -10.01
CA ILE A 174 -0.12 2.30 -10.12
C ILE A 174 0.89 3.46 -10.05
N GLU A 175 0.82 4.38 -11.00
CA GLU A 175 1.56 5.64 -11.02
C GLU A 175 0.59 6.83 -11.15
N ASN A 176 1.12 8.06 -11.23
CA ASN A 176 0.32 9.30 -11.34
C ASN A 176 -0.71 9.45 -10.21
N ILE A 177 -0.31 9.06 -9.00
CA ILE A 177 -1.13 9.11 -7.78
C ILE A 177 -1.41 10.58 -7.37
N HIS A 178 -0.74 11.54 -7.98
CA HIS A 178 -0.94 12.96 -7.75
C HIS A 178 -2.27 13.46 -8.35
N LEU A 179 -3.12 14.10 -7.53
CA LEU A 179 -4.43 14.57 -7.96
C LEU A 179 -4.36 15.58 -9.11
N ALA A 180 -3.31 16.40 -9.19
CA ALA A 180 -3.18 17.43 -10.23
C ALA A 180 -2.80 16.87 -11.62
N ASP A 181 -2.31 15.64 -11.71
CA ASP A 181 -1.86 15.06 -12.99
C ASP A 181 -3.05 14.75 -13.93
N ASN A 182 -4.29 14.70 -13.40
CA ASN A 182 -5.53 14.38 -14.14
C ASN A 182 -5.46 13.07 -14.96
N ALA A 183 -4.51 12.19 -14.66
CA ALA A 183 -4.33 10.89 -15.30
C ALA A 183 -5.21 9.82 -14.64
N SER A 184 -5.41 8.71 -15.38
CA SER A 184 -6.00 7.50 -14.80
C SER A 184 -5.14 7.00 -13.65
N THR A 185 -5.80 6.61 -12.57
CA THR A 185 -5.18 5.98 -11.38
C THR A 185 -5.62 4.54 -11.22
N ALA A 186 -6.13 3.94 -12.30
CA ALA A 186 -6.42 2.51 -12.29
C ALA A 186 -5.10 1.71 -12.26
N PRO A 187 -4.97 0.69 -11.40
CA PRO A 187 -3.83 -0.21 -11.42
C PRO A 187 -3.71 -0.94 -12.76
N VAL A 188 -2.48 -1.14 -13.20
CA VAL A 188 -2.12 -1.95 -14.36
C VAL A 188 -1.66 -3.32 -13.90
N ASN A 189 -2.14 -4.36 -14.57
CA ASN A 189 -1.75 -5.73 -14.28
C ASN A 189 -0.42 -6.08 -14.96
N GLY A 190 0.34 -6.95 -14.32
CA GLY A 190 1.59 -7.51 -14.79
C GLY A 190 1.78 -8.92 -14.23
N THR A 191 2.97 -9.46 -14.45
CA THR A 191 3.37 -10.77 -13.93
C THR A 191 4.45 -10.64 -12.89
N SER A 192 4.56 -11.63 -12.01
CA SER A 192 5.61 -11.71 -11.01
C SER A 192 6.30 -13.07 -11.07
N ALA A 193 7.62 -13.09 -10.99
CA ALA A 193 8.43 -14.29 -10.87
C ALA A 193 9.47 -14.10 -9.77
N PHE A 194 9.63 -15.12 -8.92
CA PHE A 194 10.56 -15.06 -7.78
C PHE A 194 11.37 -16.34 -7.65
N ASN A 195 12.62 -16.15 -7.24
CA ASN A 195 13.50 -17.18 -6.72
C ASN A 195 13.67 -16.93 -5.22
N VAL A 196 13.25 -17.89 -4.41
CA VAL A 196 13.34 -17.83 -2.95
C VAL A 196 14.37 -18.83 -2.48
N ASP A 197 15.27 -18.38 -1.61
CA ASP A 197 16.25 -19.22 -0.92
C ASP A 197 15.97 -19.14 0.57
N PHE A 198 15.24 -20.12 1.12
CA PHE A 198 14.90 -20.17 2.53
C PHE A 198 16.12 -20.47 3.42
N VAL A 199 17.17 -21.09 2.86
CA VAL A 199 18.40 -21.43 3.58
C VAL A 199 19.24 -20.18 3.80
N ASN A 200 19.44 -19.39 2.75
CA ASN A 200 20.17 -18.13 2.81
C ASN A 200 19.30 -16.95 3.25
N GLY A 201 17.97 -17.13 3.28
CA GLY A 201 17.03 -16.12 3.75
C GLY A 201 16.82 -14.99 2.76
N SER A 202 16.72 -15.27 1.45
CA SER A 202 16.60 -14.24 0.41
C SER A 202 15.43 -14.46 -0.53
N VAL A 203 14.84 -13.35 -1.00
CA VAL A 203 13.84 -13.30 -2.06
C VAL A 203 14.37 -12.42 -3.19
N ASP A 204 14.61 -13.01 -4.36
CA ASP A 204 14.91 -12.30 -5.60
C ASP A 204 13.69 -12.36 -6.52
N GLY A 205 13.20 -11.20 -6.96
CA GLY A 205 11.97 -11.10 -7.74
C GLY A 205 12.09 -10.18 -8.94
N THR A 206 11.32 -10.50 -9.97
CA THR A 206 11.09 -9.62 -11.12
C THR A 206 9.59 -9.50 -11.36
N LEU A 207 9.09 -8.27 -11.32
CA LEU A 207 7.75 -7.91 -11.76
C LEU A 207 7.84 -7.35 -13.17
N SER A 208 6.98 -7.78 -14.09
CA SER A 208 7.03 -7.40 -15.51
C SER A 208 5.70 -6.85 -16.01
N PHE A 209 5.74 -5.78 -16.78
CA PHE A 209 4.57 -5.07 -17.31
C PHE A 209 4.68 -4.83 -18.82
N THR A 210 3.55 -4.77 -19.52
CA THR A 210 3.50 -4.72 -20.99
C THR A 210 3.12 -3.36 -21.58
N GLY A 211 2.81 -2.35 -20.74
CA GLY A 211 2.50 -0.99 -21.19
C GLY A 211 3.73 -0.19 -21.65
N THR A 212 3.53 0.84 -22.47
CA THR A 212 4.62 1.65 -23.05
C THR A 212 4.66 3.10 -22.59
N ASP A 213 3.57 3.59 -22.00
CA ASP A 213 3.36 5.01 -21.73
C ASP A 213 3.58 5.37 -20.25
N TYR A 214 4.39 4.56 -19.54
CA TYR A 214 4.67 4.79 -18.14
C TYR A 214 5.62 5.97 -17.95
N LYS A 215 5.27 6.88 -17.05
CA LYS A 215 6.09 8.04 -16.73
C LYS A 215 7.26 7.70 -15.81
N TYR A 216 7.06 6.78 -14.88
CA TYR A 216 8.03 6.50 -13.81
C TYR A 216 8.51 5.04 -13.75
N MET A 217 7.99 4.16 -14.61
CA MET A 217 8.39 2.75 -14.67
C MET A 217 9.90 2.61 -14.99
N PRO A 218 10.62 1.73 -14.28
CA PRO A 218 12.02 1.47 -14.60
C PRO A 218 12.23 0.84 -15.99
N ALA A 219 13.48 0.89 -16.46
CA ALA A 219 13.86 0.40 -17.78
C ALA A 219 13.45 -1.07 -17.99
N GLY A 220 12.97 -1.37 -19.21
CA GLY A 220 12.51 -2.71 -19.57
C GLY A 220 11.14 -3.09 -19.01
N ASN A 221 10.39 -2.14 -18.42
CA ASN A 221 9.12 -2.35 -17.76
C ASN A 221 9.18 -3.43 -16.66
N GLN A 222 10.30 -3.41 -15.93
CA GLN A 222 10.59 -4.37 -14.89
C GLN A 222 10.90 -3.69 -13.57
N ILE A 223 10.31 -4.22 -12.51
CA ILE A 223 10.64 -3.86 -11.14
C ILE A 223 11.36 -5.04 -10.51
N LYS A 224 12.55 -4.79 -9.96
CA LYS A 224 13.35 -5.80 -9.26
C LYS A 224 13.07 -5.74 -7.77
N ILE A 225 12.83 -6.91 -7.19
CA ILE A 225 12.62 -7.10 -5.76
C ILE A 225 13.82 -7.85 -5.22
N ASP A 226 14.38 -7.35 -4.12
CA ASP A 226 15.53 -7.92 -3.42
C ASP A 226 15.24 -7.72 -1.93
N ALA A 227 15.01 -8.81 -1.21
CA ALA A 227 14.54 -8.76 0.16
C ALA A 227 15.09 -9.91 1.03
N ASP A 228 15.29 -9.61 2.30
CA ASP A 228 15.74 -10.55 3.32
C ASP A 228 14.54 -11.16 4.04
N ILE A 229 14.60 -12.47 4.28
CA ILE A 229 13.59 -13.24 5.00
C ILE A 229 13.86 -13.18 6.51
N ALA A 230 12.84 -12.76 7.28
CA ALA A 230 12.84 -12.79 8.72
C ALA A 230 11.60 -13.54 9.24
N GLY A 231 11.79 -14.78 9.68
CA GLY A 231 10.69 -15.64 10.11
C GLY A 231 9.80 -16.04 8.94
N ASN A 232 8.55 -15.57 8.93
CA ASN A 232 7.57 -15.79 7.87
C ASN A 232 7.27 -14.54 7.02
N THR A 233 8.05 -13.48 7.21
CA THR A 233 7.97 -12.23 6.43
C THR A 233 9.30 -11.94 5.73
N PHE A 234 9.28 -10.99 4.82
CA PHE A 234 10.48 -10.47 4.19
C PHE A 234 10.35 -8.96 3.98
N VAL A 235 11.50 -8.28 4.00
CA VAL A 235 11.61 -6.83 3.77
C VAL A 235 12.84 -6.53 2.94
N GLY A 236 12.78 -5.48 2.12
CA GLY A 236 13.89 -5.14 1.24
C GLY A 236 13.80 -3.72 0.71
N ASN A 237 14.94 -3.23 0.20
CA ASN A 237 15.01 -2.01 -0.59
C ASN A 237 15.95 -2.24 -1.76
N LYS A 238 15.45 -2.02 -2.98
CA LYS A 238 16.27 -2.11 -4.20
C LYS A 238 16.10 -0.84 -5.02
N ASN A 239 17.19 -0.11 -5.22
CA ASN A 239 17.21 1.11 -6.04
C ASN A 239 16.12 2.14 -5.65
N GLY A 240 15.86 2.31 -4.34
CA GLY A 240 14.83 3.23 -3.86
C GLY A 240 13.40 2.69 -3.94
N ILE A 241 13.22 1.38 -4.17
CA ILE A 241 11.93 0.70 -4.10
C ILE A 241 11.90 -0.12 -2.81
N ASP A 242 11.10 0.33 -1.85
CA ASP A 242 10.84 -0.42 -0.63
C ASP A 242 9.90 -1.59 -0.93
N THR A 243 10.09 -2.70 -0.24
CA THR A 243 9.23 -3.89 -0.30
C THR A 243 9.03 -4.48 1.08
N ALA A 244 7.82 -4.94 1.35
CA ALA A 244 7.55 -5.86 2.43
C ALA A 244 6.48 -6.88 2.03
N GLY A 245 6.58 -8.08 2.58
CA GLY A 245 5.63 -9.14 2.31
C GLY A 245 5.81 -10.34 3.22
N GLY A 246 5.12 -11.42 2.88
CA GLY A 246 5.20 -12.65 3.64
C GLY A 246 4.91 -13.90 2.84
N PHE A 247 5.11 -15.02 3.52
CA PHE A 247 4.79 -16.36 3.03
C PHE A 247 3.48 -16.81 3.65
N TYR A 248 2.55 -17.28 2.81
CA TYR A 248 1.17 -17.57 3.18
C TYR A 248 0.78 -19.00 2.82
N GLY A 249 -0.14 -19.56 3.63
CA GLY A 249 -0.58 -20.93 3.51
C GLY A 249 0.42 -21.96 4.03
N GLU A 250 0.01 -23.22 4.05
CA GLU A 250 0.87 -24.33 4.46
C GLU A 250 2.08 -24.45 3.52
N GLY A 251 3.27 -24.70 4.10
CA GLY A 251 4.51 -24.89 3.33
C GLY A 251 4.93 -23.70 2.47
N ALA A 252 4.53 -22.47 2.84
CA ALA A 252 4.73 -21.27 2.03
C ALA A 252 4.19 -21.42 0.61
N LYS A 253 3.01 -22.04 0.45
CA LYS A 253 2.37 -22.24 -0.86
C LYS A 253 2.27 -20.95 -1.68
N PHE A 254 2.07 -19.82 -1.02
CA PHE A 254 2.02 -18.52 -1.65
C PHE A 254 3.06 -17.58 -1.02
N LEU A 255 3.54 -16.63 -1.82
CA LEU A 255 4.19 -15.43 -1.32
C LEU A 255 3.48 -14.21 -1.88
N GLY A 256 3.44 -13.13 -1.11
CA GLY A 256 2.85 -11.88 -1.56
C GLY A 256 3.40 -10.70 -0.79
N GLY A 257 3.29 -9.53 -1.40
CA GLY A 257 3.89 -8.32 -0.87
C GLY A 257 3.38 -7.08 -1.57
N ILE A 258 3.84 -5.95 -1.05
CA ILE A 258 3.67 -4.63 -1.65
C ILE A 258 5.03 -4.00 -1.88
N TYR A 259 5.06 -3.04 -2.80
CA TYR A 259 6.24 -2.24 -3.06
C TYR A 259 5.85 -0.79 -3.34
N GLN A 260 6.78 0.13 -3.08
CA GLN A 260 6.60 1.55 -3.33
C GLN A 260 7.94 2.22 -3.64
N ASP A 261 7.90 3.19 -4.56
CA ASP A 261 9.03 4.10 -4.79
C ASP A 261 9.14 5.09 -3.61
N VAL A 262 10.36 5.22 -3.07
CA VAL A 262 10.70 6.10 -1.93
C VAL A 262 11.91 6.99 -2.25
N SER A 263 12.13 7.30 -3.54
CA SER A 263 13.38 7.92 -4.01
C SER A 263 13.68 9.34 -3.51
N ASP A 264 12.76 10.06 -2.83
CA ASP A 264 13.02 11.40 -2.29
C ASP A 264 12.34 11.71 -0.93
N GLN A 265 13.04 12.48 -0.07
CA GLN A 265 12.63 12.92 1.28
C GLN A 265 11.39 13.86 1.30
N GLY A 266 10.87 14.23 0.12
CA GLY A 266 9.76 15.19 -0.06
C GLY A 266 8.34 14.63 0.13
N GLY A 267 8.19 13.36 0.51
CA GLY A 267 6.89 12.66 0.63
C GLY A 267 6.11 12.87 1.94
N LYS A 268 6.27 13.99 2.65
CA LYS A 268 5.60 14.23 3.95
C LYS A 268 4.37 15.15 3.88
N GLY A 269 3.88 15.47 2.68
CA GLY A 269 2.64 16.26 2.50
C GLY A 269 2.71 17.72 2.98
N THR A 270 3.87 18.22 3.39
CA THR A 270 4.08 19.59 3.91
C THR A 270 4.81 20.52 2.93
N ALA A 271 5.42 19.99 1.87
CA ALA A 271 6.03 20.73 0.77
C ALA A 271 5.59 20.13 -0.57
N ALA A 272 5.56 20.94 -1.63
CA ALA A 272 5.39 20.43 -3.00
C ALA A 272 6.59 19.55 -3.35
N GLY A 273 6.43 18.24 -3.22
CA GLY A 273 7.41 17.21 -3.58
C GLY A 273 6.76 16.16 -4.48
N THR A 274 7.54 15.23 -5.04
CA THR A 274 7.02 14.18 -5.94
C THR A 274 6.48 12.94 -5.23
N GLY A 275 6.64 12.84 -3.90
CA GLY A 275 6.16 11.70 -3.10
C GLY A 275 6.55 10.33 -3.69
N THR A 276 5.84 9.28 -3.30
CA THR A 276 5.91 7.99 -3.99
C THR A 276 5.42 8.16 -5.43
N LYS A 277 6.30 7.92 -6.41
CA LYS A 277 5.96 8.06 -7.84
C LYS A 277 5.04 6.93 -8.32
N PHE A 278 5.23 5.75 -7.77
CA PHE A 278 4.43 4.56 -8.03
C PHE A 278 4.44 3.59 -6.85
N GLN A 279 3.42 2.75 -6.78
CA GLN A 279 3.33 1.65 -5.83
C GLN A 279 2.63 0.45 -6.48
N GLY A 280 2.62 -0.68 -5.80
CA GLY A 280 1.90 -1.84 -6.29
C GLY A 280 1.91 -3.01 -5.34
N THR A 281 1.33 -4.11 -5.81
CA THR A 281 1.27 -5.39 -5.10
C THR A 281 1.81 -6.49 -5.99
N PHE A 282 2.21 -7.60 -5.37
CA PHE A 282 2.52 -8.84 -6.07
C PHE A 282 2.06 -10.03 -5.25
N GLY A 283 1.70 -11.10 -5.93
CA GLY A 283 1.33 -12.38 -5.33
C GLY A 283 1.69 -13.51 -6.28
N ALA A 284 2.27 -14.58 -5.73
CA ALA A 284 2.77 -15.68 -6.51
C ALA A 284 2.58 -17.03 -5.79
N ALA A 285 2.39 -18.09 -6.57
CA ALA A 285 2.28 -19.46 -6.10
C ALA A 285 3.57 -20.23 -6.32
N LYS A 286 3.95 -21.07 -5.34
CA LYS A 286 5.10 -21.98 -5.42
C LYS A 286 4.90 -22.94 -6.60
N GLN A 287 5.96 -23.15 -7.40
CA GLN A 287 5.98 -24.06 -8.56
C GLN A 287 6.42 -25.46 -8.19
#